data_AF-A0A545T9J5-F1
#
_entry.id   AF-A0A545T9J5-F1
#
_cell.length_a   1.000
_cell.length_b   1.000
_cell.length_c   1.000
_cell.angle_alpha   90.00
_cell.angle_beta   90.00
_cell.angle_gamma   90.00
#
_symmetry.space_group_name_H-M   'P 1'
#
loop_
_entity.id
_entity.type
_entity.pdbx_description
1 polymer ?
#
loop_
_entity_poly.entity_id
_entity_poly.type
_entity_poly.pdbx_seq_one_letter_code
_entity_poly.pdbx_strand_id
1 'polypeptide(L)'
;MGVGPASRDLNCQDYEYTTCRMEELEQYFQNYSKSDTTVQEKRVLGCYFMEGLNDFVSAHNIKHPLQDQILEILHKDLDIHQAELDYRVETDDPVEEHWWPIRKYVLKWRMNAKNVR
;
A
#
# COMPACT_ATOMS: atom_id res chain seq x y z
N MET A 1 -14.58 16.26 -4.23
CA MET A 1 -14.70 16.03 -5.69
C MET A 1 -14.11 14.66 -5.96
N GLY A 2 -14.92 13.69 -6.41
CA GLY A 2 -14.45 12.35 -6.72
C GLY A 2 -13.88 12.29 -8.13
N VAL A 3 -12.76 11.61 -8.33
CA VAL A 3 -12.17 11.38 -9.65
C VAL A 3 -13.09 10.45 -10.44
N GLY A 4 -13.62 10.94 -11.55
CA GLY A 4 -14.53 10.17 -12.40
C GLY A 4 -13.82 9.01 -13.10
N PRO A 5 -14.41 7.80 -13.15
CA PRO A 5 -13.79 6.63 -13.79
C PRO A 5 -13.48 6.84 -15.28
N ALA A 6 -14.14 7.79 -15.94
CA ALA A 6 -13.92 8.12 -17.35
C ALA A 6 -12.55 8.78 -17.65
N SER A 7 -11.84 9.30 -16.64
CA SER A 7 -10.49 9.85 -16.82
C SER A 7 -9.38 8.81 -16.60
N ARG A 8 -9.75 7.54 -16.37
CA ARG A 8 -8.81 6.44 -16.15
C ARG A 8 -8.69 5.66 -17.46
N ASP A 9 -7.45 5.41 -17.89
CA ASP A 9 -7.13 4.80 -19.18
C ASP A 9 -7.84 3.44 -19.29
N LEU A 10 -8.84 3.35 -20.17
CA LEU A 10 -9.72 2.20 -20.36
C LEU A 10 -9.03 1.03 -21.10
N ASN A 11 -7.72 1.12 -21.32
CA ASN A 11 -6.92 0.09 -21.98
C ASN A 11 -6.30 -0.93 -21.01
N CYS A 12 -6.52 -0.82 -19.70
CA CYS A 12 -6.21 -1.91 -18.77
C CYS A 12 -7.28 -3.00 -18.94
N GLN A 13 -6.92 -4.13 -19.56
CA GLN A 13 -7.81 -5.29 -19.73
C GLN A 13 -8.30 -5.89 -18.41
N ASP A 14 -7.64 -5.53 -17.31
CA ASP A 14 -7.97 -5.94 -15.97
C ASP A 14 -8.46 -4.72 -15.18
N TYR A 15 -9.77 -4.62 -14.98
CA TYR A 15 -10.39 -3.63 -14.08
C TYR A 15 -9.91 -3.79 -12.62
N GLU A 16 -9.30 -4.93 -12.30
CA GLU A 16 -8.57 -5.21 -11.06
C GLU A 16 -7.34 -4.31 -10.88
N TYR A 17 -6.76 -3.77 -11.97
CA TYR A 17 -5.77 -2.69 -11.94
C TYR A 17 -6.46 -1.35 -12.15
N THR A 18 -7.42 -1.05 -11.27
CA THR A 18 -7.81 0.34 -11.06
C THR A 18 -6.54 1.09 -10.65
N THR A 19 -5.91 1.76 -11.62
CA THR A 19 -4.52 2.23 -11.54
C THR A 19 -4.31 3.05 -10.28
N CYS A 20 -3.68 2.44 -9.29
CA CYS A 20 -3.17 3.15 -8.14
C CYS A 20 -2.21 4.24 -8.65
N ARG A 21 -2.27 5.42 -8.05
CA ARG A 21 -1.35 6.52 -8.35
C ARG A 21 -0.70 6.96 -7.05
N MET A 22 0.63 7.00 -7.04
CA MET A 22 1.39 7.42 -5.85
C MET A 22 1.02 8.86 -5.41
N GLU A 23 0.58 9.70 -6.34
CA GLU A 23 0.10 11.07 -6.07
C GLU A 23 -1.22 11.11 -5.28
N GLU A 24 -2.00 10.01 -5.30
CA GLU A 24 -3.30 9.91 -4.63
C GLU A 24 -3.17 9.28 -3.23
N LEU A 25 -1.97 8.89 -2.77
CA LEU A 25 -1.74 8.24 -1.47
C LEU A 25 -2.35 9.02 -0.29
N GLU A 26 -2.25 10.35 -0.29
CA GLU A 26 -2.84 11.17 0.76
C GLU A 26 -4.38 11.10 0.74
N GLN A 27 -4.99 11.13 -0.44
CA GLN A 27 -6.44 11.01 -0.58
C GLN A 27 -6.93 9.61 -0.17
N TYR A 28 -6.19 8.56 -0.51
CA TYR A 28 -6.48 7.21 -0.05
C TYR A 28 -6.38 7.11 1.48
N PHE A 29 -5.39 7.75 2.09
CA PHE A 29 -5.20 7.78 3.55
C PHE A 29 -6.37 8.45 4.26
N GLN A 30 -6.82 9.59 3.74
CA GLN A 30 -8.01 10.27 4.22
C GLN A 30 -9.27 9.40 4.08
N ASN A 31 -9.45 8.71 2.96
CA ASN A 31 -10.60 7.82 2.75
C ASN A 31 -10.57 6.63 3.69
N TYR A 32 -9.41 6.00 3.89
CA TYR A 32 -9.26 4.88 4.81
C TYR A 32 -9.63 5.25 6.25
N SER A 33 -9.28 6.48 6.65
CA SER A 33 -9.48 6.98 8.01
C SER A 33 -10.91 7.41 8.32
N LYS A 34 -11.83 7.38 7.35
CA LYS A 34 -13.24 7.67 7.62
C LYS A 34 -13.90 6.54 8.38
N SER A 35 -14.80 6.88 9.30
CA SER A 35 -15.48 5.92 10.17
C SER A 35 -16.48 5.02 9.42
N ASP A 36 -16.97 5.46 8.26
CA ASP A 36 -17.94 4.75 7.42
C ASP A 36 -17.29 3.88 6.34
N THR A 37 -15.95 3.87 6.25
CA THR A 37 -15.22 3.03 5.31
C THR A 37 -15.39 1.55 5.65
N THR A 38 -16.00 0.82 4.72
CA THR A 38 -16.31 -0.60 4.86
C THR A 38 -15.04 -1.47 4.83
N VAL A 39 -15.15 -2.72 5.29
CA VAL A 39 -14.04 -3.69 5.24
C VAL A 39 -13.58 -3.93 3.80
N GLN A 40 -14.50 -3.99 2.85
CA GLN A 40 -14.21 -4.18 1.43
C GLN A 40 -13.43 -2.98 0.87
N GLU A 41 -13.85 -1.76 1.19
CA GLU A 41 -13.11 -0.55 0.79
C GLU A 41 -11.74 -0.49 1.44
N LYS A 42 -11.64 -0.86 2.72
CA LYS A 42 -10.35 -0.96 3.41
C LYS A 42 -9.40 -1.91 2.68
N ARG A 43 -9.85 -3.10 2.27
CA ARG A 43 -9.03 -4.06 1.49
C ARG A 43 -8.47 -3.43 0.22
N VAL A 44 -9.34 -2.80 -0.57
CA VAL A 44 -8.94 -2.12 -1.82
C VAL A 44 -7.94 -1.00 -1.54
N LEU A 45 -8.20 -0.16 -0.54
CA LEU A 45 -7.30 0.92 -0.14
C LEU A 45 -5.97 0.39 0.40
N GLY A 46 -5.97 -0.75 1.08
CA GLY A 46 -4.76 -1.45 1.54
C GLY A 46 -3.85 -1.82 0.38
N CYS A 47 -4.42 -2.43 -0.67
CA CYS A 47 -3.67 -2.71 -1.89
C CYS A 47 -3.15 -1.42 -2.55
N TYR A 48 -3.97 -0.37 -2.66
CA TYR A 48 -3.53 0.91 -3.21
C TYR A 48 -2.41 1.56 -2.40
N PHE A 49 -2.42 1.44 -1.08
CA PHE A 49 -1.31 1.92 -0.29
C PHE A 49 -0.01 1.18 -0.60
N MET A 50 -0.05 -0.14 -0.64
CA MET A 50 1.16 -0.94 -0.86
C MET A 50 1.74 -0.72 -2.25
N GLU A 51 0.90 -0.70 -3.28
CA GLU A 51 1.31 -0.39 -4.66
C GLU A 51 1.84 1.05 -4.76
N GLY A 52 1.09 2.05 -4.27
CA GLY A 52 1.49 3.45 -4.36
C GLY A 52 2.78 3.76 -3.59
N LEU A 53 2.97 3.15 -2.41
CA LEU A 53 4.20 3.28 -1.65
C LEU A 53 5.37 2.57 -2.34
N ASN A 54 5.13 1.42 -2.95
CA ASN A 54 6.13 0.71 -3.74
C ASN A 54 6.60 1.53 -4.94
N ASP A 55 5.66 2.08 -5.71
CA ASP A 55 5.96 2.95 -6.85
C ASP A 55 6.73 4.19 -6.42
N PHE A 56 6.32 4.83 -5.32
CA PHE A 56 7.03 5.99 -4.79
C PHE A 56 8.48 5.66 -4.41
N VAL A 57 8.69 4.55 -3.70
CA VAL A 57 10.03 4.09 -3.34
C VAL A 57 10.85 3.74 -4.58
N SER A 58 10.24 3.10 -5.58
CA SER A 58 10.90 2.75 -6.83
C SER A 58 11.35 4.00 -7.60
N ALA A 59 10.48 5.01 -7.70
CA ALA A 59 10.74 6.24 -8.44
C ALA A 59 11.74 7.18 -7.75
N HIS A 60 11.69 7.26 -6.41
CA HIS A 60 12.45 8.27 -5.67
C HIS A 60 13.59 7.70 -4.81
N ASN A 61 13.63 6.37 -4.62
CA ASN A 61 14.55 5.66 -3.73
C ASN A 61 14.58 6.21 -2.28
N ILE A 62 13.47 6.78 -1.83
CA ILE A 62 13.27 7.30 -0.47
C ILE A 62 11.88 6.88 0.04
N LYS A 63 11.69 6.94 1.37
CA LYS A 63 10.38 6.66 1.99
C LYS A 63 9.38 7.78 1.71
N HIS A 64 8.12 7.43 1.51
CA HIS A 64 7.04 8.42 1.46
C HIS A 64 6.79 9.03 2.86
N PRO A 65 6.44 10.33 2.99
CA PRO A 65 6.16 10.95 4.30
C PRO A 65 5.06 10.26 5.12
N LEU A 66 4.01 9.75 4.45
CA LEU A 66 2.90 9.03 5.10
C LEU A 66 3.18 7.55 5.35
N GLN A 67 4.32 7.01 4.89
CA GLN A 67 4.57 5.57 4.88
C GLN A 67 4.47 4.95 6.28
N ASP A 68 5.05 5.58 7.30
CA ASP A 68 5.01 5.06 8.67
C ASP A 68 3.58 5.05 9.24
N GLN A 69 2.76 6.06 8.91
CA GLN A 69 1.36 6.16 9.34
C GLN A 69 0.47 5.14 8.62
N ILE A 70 0.73 4.92 7.34
CA ILE A 70 0.04 3.92 6.52
C ILE A 70 0.36 2.51 7.03
N LEU A 71 1.63 2.19 7.30
CA LEU A 71 1.98 0.87 7.85
C LEU A 71 1.38 0.66 9.24
N GLU A 72 1.35 1.70 10.08
CA GLU A 72 0.70 1.64 11.39
C GLU A 72 -0.81 1.37 11.29
N ILE A 73 -1.53 2.03 10.38
CA ILE A 73 -2.98 1.81 10.27
C ILE A 73 -3.31 0.46 9.66
N LEU A 74 -2.54 0.00 8.67
CA LEU A 74 -2.67 -1.35 8.13
C LEU A 74 -2.38 -2.43 9.18
N HIS A 75 -1.45 -2.16 10.09
CA HIS A 75 -1.16 -3.06 11.20
C HIS A 75 -2.21 -3.00 12.34
N LYS A 76 -2.93 -1.90 12.51
CA LYS A 76 -4.09 -1.88 13.42
C LYS A 76 -5.23 -2.75 12.89
N ASP A 77 -5.37 -2.80 11.57
CA ASP A 77 -6.36 -3.58 10.85
C ASP A 77 -5.74 -4.87 10.25
N LEU A 78 -4.89 -5.56 11.02
CA LEU A 78 -4.16 -6.76 10.55
C LEU A 78 -5.09 -7.88 10.06
N ASP A 79 -6.26 -8.04 10.66
CA ASP A 79 -7.26 -9.03 10.25
C ASP A 79 -7.72 -8.83 8.79
N ILE A 80 -7.58 -7.62 8.28
CA ILE A 80 -7.87 -7.25 6.90
C ILE A 80 -6.62 -7.39 6.01
N HIS A 81 -5.45 -6.96 6.50
CA HIS A 81 -4.26 -6.71 5.67
C HIS A 81 -3.08 -7.66 5.85
N GLN A 82 -3.18 -8.66 6.72
CA GLN A 82 -2.08 -9.58 7.02
C GLN A 82 -1.47 -10.19 5.74
N ALA A 83 -2.31 -10.72 4.86
CA ALA A 83 -1.88 -11.37 3.62
C ALA A 83 -1.11 -10.41 2.70
N GLU A 84 -1.59 -9.18 2.56
CA GLU A 84 -0.94 -8.16 1.74
C GLU A 84 0.43 -7.76 2.32
N LEU A 85 0.50 -7.56 3.63
CA LEU A 85 1.76 -7.19 4.29
C LEU A 85 2.79 -8.34 4.25
N ASP A 86 2.35 -9.59 4.24
CA ASP A 86 3.22 -10.77 4.12
C ASP A 86 3.73 -10.92 2.69
N TYR A 87 2.84 -10.83 1.70
CA TYR A 87 3.21 -10.89 0.28
C TYR A 87 4.31 -9.88 -0.08
N ARG A 88 4.25 -8.66 0.47
CA ARG A 88 5.24 -7.60 0.17
C ARG A 88 6.61 -7.81 0.83
N VAL A 89 6.77 -8.83 1.66
CA VAL A 89 8.06 -9.19 2.27
C VAL A 89 8.54 -10.60 1.91
N GLU A 90 7.77 -11.35 1.13
CA GLU A 90 8.15 -12.65 0.60
C GLU A 90 9.44 -12.58 -0.21
N THR A 91 10.26 -13.63 -0.13
CA THR A 91 11.55 -13.77 -0.81
C THR A 91 11.69 -15.14 -1.45
N ASP A 92 10.59 -15.67 -1.97
CA ASP A 92 10.59 -16.96 -2.64
C ASP A 92 11.46 -16.94 -3.90
N ASP A 93 11.61 -15.75 -4.51
CA ASP A 93 12.60 -15.51 -5.56
C ASP A 93 14.00 -15.26 -4.95
N PRO A 94 15.04 -16.04 -5.31
CA PRO A 94 16.40 -15.83 -4.82
C PRO A 94 17.09 -14.57 -5.39
N VAL A 95 16.51 -13.94 -6.42
CA VAL A 95 17.05 -12.74 -7.07
C VAL A 95 16.49 -11.49 -6.39
N GLU A 96 17.33 -10.74 -5.68
CA GLU A 96 16.93 -9.54 -4.93
C GLU A 96 16.31 -8.44 -5.81
N GLU A 97 16.72 -8.36 -7.08
CA GLU A 97 16.17 -7.41 -8.05
C GLU A 97 14.69 -7.68 -8.37
N HIS A 98 14.19 -8.88 -8.10
CA HIS A 98 12.78 -9.23 -8.27
C HIS A 98 11.94 -8.90 -7.03
N TRP A 99 12.56 -8.49 -5.92
CA TRP A 99 11.83 -8.16 -4.70
C TRP A 99 11.17 -6.79 -4.79
N TRP A 100 10.04 -6.64 -4.09
CA TRP A 100 9.35 -5.36 -3.97
C TRP A 100 10.26 -4.28 -3.34
N PRO A 101 10.48 -3.13 -4.00
CA PRO A 101 11.25 -2.01 -3.44
C PRO A 101 10.83 -1.58 -2.02
N ILE A 102 9.52 -1.65 -1.70
CA ILE A 102 9.00 -1.29 -0.39
C ILE A 102 9.42 -2.26 0.74
N ARG A 103 9.84 -3.49 0.40
CA ARG A 103 10.14 -4.58 1.34
C ARG A 103 11.02 -4.16 2.50
N LYS A 104 12.15 -3.48 2.20
CA LYS A 104 13.12 -3.05 3.23
C LYS A 104 12.49 -2.16 4.29
N TYR A 105 11.50 -1.35 3.89
CA TYR A 105 10.78 -0.47 4.80
C TYR A 105 9.75 -1.21 5.63
N VAL A 106 8.99 -2.13 5.03
CA VAL A 106 8.02 -2.96 5.74
C VAL A 106 8.72 -3.82 6.80
N LEU A 107 9.83 -4.47 6.45
CA LEU A 107 10.62 -5.27 7.40
C LEU A 107 11.18 -4.42 8.54
N LYS A 108 11.79 -3.28 8.22
CA LYS A 108 12.31 -2.36 9.24
C LYS A 108 11.21 -1.88 10.18
N TRP A 109 10.04 -1.54 9.63
CA TRP A 109 8.89 -1.13 10.41
C TRP A 109 8.40 -2.25 11.34
N ARG A 110 8.25 -3.47 10.83
CA ARG A 110 7.85 -4.66 11.62
C ARG A 110 8.82 -4.94 12.77
N MET A 111 10.14 -4.82 12.53
CA MET A 111 11.15 -4.99 13.59
C MET A 111 10.99 -3.94 14.70
N ASN A 112 10.75 -2.69 14.33
CA ASN A 112 10.53 -1.62 15.30
C ASN A 112 9.22 -1.80 16.08
N ALA A 113 8.13 -2.19 15.41
CA ALA A 113 6.83 -2.43 16.05
C ALA A 113 6.87 -3.58 17.06
N LYS A 114 7.70 -4.60 16.83
CA LYS A 114 7.94 -5.71 17.78
C LYS A 114 8.75 -5.29 19.01
N ASN A 115 9.62 -4.28 18.89
CA ASN A 115 10.44 -3.77 19.99
C ASN A 115 9.68 -2.80 20.92
N VAL A 116 8.46 -2.41 20.55
CA VAL A 116 7.62 -1.46 21.30
C VAL A 116 6.49 -2.18 22.08
N ARG A 117 6.44 -3.52 22.03
CA ARG A 117 5.46 -4.34 22.75
C ARG A 117 6.03 -4.93 24.04
#